data_AF-A0A5F1XV48-F1
#
_entry.id   AF-A0A5F1XV48-F1
#
_cell.length_a   1.000
_cell.length_b   1.000
_cell.length_c   1.000
_cell.angle_alpha   90.00
_cell.angle_beta   90.00
_cell.angle_gamma   90.00
#
_symmetry.space_group_name_H-M   'P 1'
#
loop_
_entity.id
_entity.type
_entity.pdbx_description
1 polymer ?
#
loop_
_entity_poly.entity_id
_entity_poly.type
_entity_poly.pdbx_seq_one_letter_code
_entity_poly.pdbx_strand_id
1 'polypeptide(L)'
;MKKSILALLLFSLVFVSCDDEKKKQDDNVSLLLLQQLSTLCPSNITMISSNTTLNAQVGSAIPAIGIHFTSPSANENQLLANKNCKFENFTLTSVLPAGLSFNSSTGNVTGTPTAQGGPTPISFTASVTANGGSPVTVAGVKSIKVFAAGALTCSAVGFAGGCTTKPYSCTNSSFCYSTMSGCLAASECGY
;
A
#
# COMPACT_ATOMS: atom_id res chain seq x y z
N MET A 1 -10.10 -74.69 -23.19
CA MET A 1 -9.36 -75.07 -21.96
C MET A 1 -8.06 -74.28 -21.91
N LYS A 2 -7.81 -73.56 -20.79
CA LYS A 2 -6.48 -73.12 -20.26
C LYS A 2 -5.69 -72.09 -21.12
N LYS A 3 -5.04 -71.03 -20.62
CA LYS A 3 -4.70 -70.51 -19.27
C LYS A 3 -4.20 -69.05 -19.44
N SER A 4 -4.38 -68.24 -18.39
CA SER A 4 -3.80 -66.91 -18.15
C SER A 4 -2.26 -66.90 -18.13
N ILE A 5 -1.60 -65.76 -18.39
CA ILE A 5 -0.48 -65.18 -17.61
C ILE A 5 -0.06 -63.77 -18.11
N LEU A 6 0.11 -62.89 -17.13
CA LEU A 6 0.55 -61.50 -17.07
C LEU A 6 2.06 -61.32 -17.30
N ALA A 7 2.52 -60.24 -17.94
CA ALA A 7 3.80 -59.58 -17.63
C ALA A 7 3.99 -58.22 -18.34
N LEU A 8 4.03 -57.16 -17.54
CA LEU A 8 4.77 -55.91 -17.78
C LEU A 8 6.27 -56.23 -17.91
N LEU A 9 7.01 -55.55 -18.81
CA LEU A 9 8.27 -54.84 -18.52
C LEU A 9 9.00 -54.37 -19.81
N LEU A 10 9.50 -53.13 -19.71
CA LEU A 10 10.75 -52.59 -20.28
C LEU A 10 10.92 -52.55 -21.80
N PHE A 11 11.24 -51.37 -22.33
CA PHE A 11 12.49 -51.10 -23.04
C PHE A 11 12.55 -49.60 -23.35
N SER A 12 13.36 -48.84 -22.62
CA SER A 12 14.75 -48.49 -22.98
C SER A 12 14.82 -47.24 -23.85
N LEU A 13 15.40 -46.21 -23.26
CA LEU A 13 15.91 -45.00 -23.89
C LEU A 13 16.71 -45.36 -25.15
N VAL A 14 16.29 -44.84 -26.29
CA VAL A 14 17.12 -44.78 -27.48
C VAL A 14 17.53 -43.33 -27.67
N PHE A 15 18.77 -43.03 -27.29
CA PHE A 15 19.49 -41.90 -27.85
C PHE A 15 19.74 -42.22 -29.33
N VAL A 16 19.11 -41.46 -30.22
CA VAL A 16 19.57 -41.36 -31.61
C VAL A 16 20.00 -39.93 -31.86
N SER A 17 21.20 -39.87 -32.41
CA SER A 17 22.02 -38.73 -32.78
C SER A 17 21.34 -37.76 -33.72
N CYS A 18 21.84 -36.53 -33.67
CA CYS A 18 21.47 -35.35 -34.44
C CYS A 18 21.35 -35.61 -35.95
N ASP A 19 20.25 -35.12 -36.54
CA ASP A 19 20.22 -34.53 -37.88
C ASP A 19 19.04 -33.54 -37.99
N ASP A 20 19.21 -32.55 -38.84
CA ASP A 20 18.46 -31.29 -38.97
C ASP A 20 16.95 -31.50 -39.27
N GLU A 21 16.08 -30.85 -38.49
CA GLU A 21 14.97 -29.95 -38.93
C GLU A 21 13.87 -29.83 -37.85
N LYS A 22 13.66 -28.59 -37.38
CA LYS A 22 12.46 -28.02 -36.73
C LYS A 22 11.58 -28.90 -35.84
N LYS A 23 11.74 -28.75 -34.51
CA LYS A 23 10.61 -28.63 -33.56
C LYS A 23 10.91 -27.59 -32.48
N LYS A 24 10.34 -26.39 -32.62
CA LYS A 24 10.17 -25.42 -31.52
C LYS A 24 9.00 -25.89 -30.65
N GLN A 25 9.30 -26.55 -29.55
CA GLN A 25 8.38 -26.88 -28.46
C GLN A 25 9.30 -27.11 -27.24
N ASP A 26 9.37 -26.29 -26.19
CA ASP A 26 8.32 -25.86 -25.27
C ASP A 26 8.71 -24.62 -24.42
N ASP A 27 9.56 -23.70 -24.89
CA ASP A 27 9.93 -22.51 -24.08
C ASP A 27 8.79 -21.49 -23.92
N ASN A 28 7.77 -21.57 -24.77
CA ASN A 28 6.69 -20.60 -24.83
C ASN A 28 5.55 -20.91 -23.85
N VAL A 29 5.38 -22.16 -23.39
CA VAL A 29 4.34 -22.52 -22.41
C VAL A 29 4.72 -21.98 -21.03
N SER A 30 5.98 -22.13 -20.63
CA SER A 30 6.50 -21.51 -19.40
C SER A 30 6.43 -19.98 -19.49
N LEU A 31 6.81 -19.38 -20.62
CA LEU A 31 6.72 -17.93 -20.77
C LEU A 31 5.27 -17.41 -20.78
N LEU A 32 4.32 -18.11 -21.42
CA LEU A 32 2.89 -17.78 -21.34
C LEU A 32 2.34 -17.94 -19.92
N LEU A 33 2.72 -19.00 -19.20
CA LEU A 33 2.27 -19.23 -17.83
C LEU A 33 2.84 -18.18 -16.87
N LEU A 34 4.11 -17.78 -17.05
CA LEU A 34 4.73 -16.66 -16.33
C LEU A 34 4.12 -15.30 -16.74
N GLN A 35 3.74 -15.11 -18.01
CA GLN A 35 3.03 -13.91 -18.49
C GLN A 35 1.55 -13.87 -18.01
N GLN A 36 0.92 -15.01 -17.74
CA GLN A 36 -0.41 -15.06 -17.12
C GLN A 36 -0.34 -14.76 -15.62
N LEU A 37 0.72 -15.17 -14.93
CA LEU A 37 0.93 -14.86 -13.51
C LEU A 37 1.05 -13.36 -13.22
N SER A 38 1.58 -12.56 -14.16
CA SER A 38 1.67 -11.10 -14.01
C SER A 38 0.34 -10.37 -14.20
N THR A 39 -0.73 -11.07 -14.59
CA THR A 39 -2.07 -10.49 -14.72
C THR A 39 -3.00 -10.84 -13.56
N LEU A 40 -2.73 -11.91 -12.82
CA LEU A 40 -3.62 -12.33 -11.73
C LEU A 40 -3.48 -11.39 -10.53
N CYS A 41 -4.62 -10.98 -9.98
CA CYS A 41 -4.68 -10.28 -8.71
C CYS A 41 -4.26 -11.24 -7.59
N PRO A 42 -3.29 -10.89 -6.73
CA PRO A 42 -2.85 -11.77 -5.68
C PRO A 42 -3.97 -12.01 -4.65
N SER A 43 -3.95 -13.20 -4.04
CA SER A 43 -4.80 -13.50 -2.90
C SER A 43 -4.25 -12.86 -1.62
N ASN A 44 -5.08 -12.79 -0.56
CA ASN A 44 -4.70 -12.24 0.74
C ASN A 44 -4.27 -10.76 0.69
N ILE A 45 -4.96 -9.97 -0.13
CA ILE A 45 -4.84 -8.51 -0.06
C ILE A 45 -5.34 -8.07 1.32
N THR A 46 -4.56 -7.20 1.95
CA THR A 46 -4.87 -6.61 3.26
C THR A 46 -4.72 -5.11 3.16
N MET A 47 -5.37 -4.38 4.05
CA MET A 47 -5.11 -2.96 4.22
C MET A 47 -4.06 -2.75 5.31
N ILE A 48 -3.04 -1.96 4.98
CA ILE A 48 -1.98 -1.59 5.91
C ILE A 48 -2.58 -0.65 6.94
N SER A 49 -2.50 -1.05 8.21
CA SER A 49 -2.70 -0.15 9.33
C SER A 49 -1.37 0.50 9.67
N SER A 50 -1.35 1.84 9.75
CA SER A 50 -0.15 2.54 10.22
C SER A 50 -0.26 2.79 11.71
N ASN A 51 0.78 2.43 12.46
CA ASN A 51 0.92 2.84 13.85
C ASN A 51 1.43 4.29 13.97
N THR A 52 1.85 4.92 12.86
CA THR A 52 2.26 6.31 12.85
C THR A 52 1.03 7.22 12.91
N THR A 53 1.06 8.17 13.84
CA THR A 53 0.05 9.23 13.90
C THR A 53 0.39 10.26 12.85
N LEU A 54 -0.58 10.58 12.00
CA LEU A 54 -0.49 11.74 11.13
C LEU A 54 -0.71 13.00 11.96
N ASN A 55 0.23 13.93 11.87
CA ASN A 55 0.06 15.25 12.44
C ASN A 55 -0.55 16.19 11.39
N ALA A 56 -1.62 16.86 11.78
CA ALA A 56 -2.26 17.94 11.04
C ALA A 56 -2.37 19.17 11.92
N GLN A 57 -2.62 20.35 11.36
CA GLN A 57 -2.85 21.57 12.14
C GLN A 57 -4.12 22.29 11.69
N VAL A 58 -4.73 23.01 12.63
CA VAL A 58 -5.89 23.85 12.31
C VAL A 58 -5.51 24.87 11.23
N GLY A 59 -6.36 24.98 10.20
CA GLY A 59 -6.17 25.94 9.11
C GLY A 59 -5.24 25.50 7.97
N SER A 60 -4.60 24.33 8.07
CA SER A 60 -3.80 23.76 6.96
C SER A 60 -4.50 22.56 6.34
N ALA A 61 -4.56 22.51 5.02
CA ALA A 61 -5.10 21.36 4.32
C ALA A 61 -4.20 20.15 4.53
N ILE A 62 -4.80 19.00 4.87
CA ILE A 62 -4.07 17.73 4.92
C ILE A 62 -3.87 17.18 3.50
N PRO A 63 -2.79 16.43 3.24
CA PRO A 63 -2.71 15.61 2.04
C PRO A 63 -3.87 14.61 2.02
N ALA A 64 -4.20 14.06 0.85
CA ALA A 64 -5.19 12.98 0.77
C ALA A 64 -4.67 11.76 1.53
N ILE A 65 -5.42 11.32 2.53
CA ILE A 65 -5.07 10.17 3.36
C ILE A 65 -6.03 9.03 3.02
N GLY A 66 -5.53 8.05 2.27
CA GLY A 66 -6.12 6.73 2.23
C GLY A 66 -5.42 5.79 3.20
N ILE A 67 -5.88 4.54 3.22
CA ILE A 67 -5.07 3.42 3.67
C ILE A 67 -4.58 2.62 2.48
N HIS A 68 -3.37 2.11 2.62
CA HIS A 68 -2.65 1.46 1.54
C HIS A 68 -2.96 -0.02 1.50
N PHE A 69 -3.01 -0.61 0.31
CA PHE A 69 -3.21 -2.04 0.14
C PHE A 69 -1.87 -2.76 -0.03
N THR A 70 -1.76 -3.95 0.54
CA THR A 70 -0.60 -4.82 0.31
C THR A 70 -1.01 -6.27 0.23
N SER A 71 -0.16 -7.07 -0.39
CA SER A 71 -0.25 -8.52 -0.40
C SER A 71 1.16 -9.11 -0.25
N PRO A 72 1.30 -10.41 0.07
CA PRO A 72 2.61 -11.05 0.15
C PRO A 72 3.43 -10.99 -1.14
N SER A 73 2.77 -10.75 -2.29
CA SER A 73 3.39 -10.84 -3.62
C SER A 73 3.36 -9.54 -4.42
N ALA A 74 2.73 -8.49 -3.90
CA ALA A 74 2.58 -7.22 -4.61
C ALA A 74 2.41 -6.06 -3.62
N ASN A 75 3.09 -4.95 -3.92
CA ASN A 75 2.88 -3.66 -3.27
C ASN A 75 1.65 -2.94 -3.83
N GLU A 76 1.26 -1.85 -3.17
CA GLU A 76 0.08 -1.08 -3.54
C GLU A 76 0.07 -0.63 -5.01
N ASN A 77 1.17 -0.09 -5.53
CA ASN A 77 1.21 0.41 -6.90
C ASN A 77 0.94 -0.72 -7.92
N GLN A 78 1.46 -1.93 -7.65
CA GLN A 78 1.18 -3.11 -8.46
C GLN A 78 -0.28 -3.57 -8.33
N LEU A 79 -0.85 -3.49 -7.12
CA LEU A 79 -2.24 -3.85 -6.86
C LEU A 79 -3.23 -2.91 -7.55
N LEU A 80 -3.01 -1.60 -7.44
CA LEU A 80 -3.88 -0.58 -8.03
C LEU A 80 -3.81 -0.55 -9.56
N ALA A 81 -2.66 -0.90 -10.14
CA ALA A 81 -2.51 -1.02 -11.59
C ALA A 81 -3.12 -2.32 -12.17
N ASN A 82 -3.37 -3.32 -11.32
CA ASN A 82 -3.89 -4.61 -11.75
C ASN A 82 -5.42 -4.56 -11.95
N LYS A 83 -5.86 -4.64 -13.21
CA LYS A 83 -7.29 -4.61 -13.58
C LYS A 83 -8.11 -5.77 -13.01
N ASN A 84 -7.46 -6.87 -12.61
CA ASN A 84 -8.11 -8.02 -11.97
C ASN A 84 -8.28 -7.83 -10.46
N CYS A 85 -7.70 -6.77 -9.89
CA CYS A 85 -7.98 -6.30 -8.54
C CYS A 85 -9.00 -5.16 -8.60
N LYS A 86 -10.17 -5.37 -8.00
CA LYS A 86 -11.16 -4.30 -7.84
C LYS A 86 -11.26 -3.89 -6.38
N PHE A 87 -11.13 -2.59 -6.13
CA PHE A 87 -11.24 -1.96 -4.81
C PHE A 87 -12.47 -1.06 -4.81
N GLU A 88 -13.48 -1.42 -4.03
CA GLU A 88 -14.79 -0.77 -4.06
C GLU A 88 -15.36 -0.65 -2.65
N ASN A 89 -16.46 0.08 -2.53
CA ASN A 89 -17.24 0.16 -1.29
C ASN A 89 -16.42 0.65 -0.08
N PHE A 90 -15.62 1.71 -0.29
CA PHE A 90 -14.83 2.33 0.78
C PHE A 90 -15.76 2.95 1.81
N THR A 91 -15.57 2.59 3.08
CA THR A 91 -16.32 3.19 4.19
C THR A 91 -15.39 3.62 5.31
N LEU A 92 -15.86 4.60 6.08
CA LEU A 92 -15.19 5.09 7.28
C LEU A 92 -16.19 4.97 8.43
N THR A 93 -15.80 4.26 9.49
CA THR A 93 -16.69 3.94 10.63
C THR A 93 -16.43 4.81 11.86
N SER A 94 -15.36 5.60 11.84
CA SER A 94 -14.98 6.50 12.94
C SER A 94 -15.49 7.92 12.71
N VAL A 95 -15.38 8.77 13.73
CA VAL A 95 -15.65 10.21 13.57
C VAL A 95 -14.37 10.91 13.12
N LEU A 96 -14.46 11.70 12.07
CA LEU A 96 -13.34 12.54 11.62
C LEU A 96 -13.23 13.82 12.46
N PRO A 97 -12.01 14.31 12.72
CA PRO A 97 -11.81 15.67 13.23
C PRO A 97 -12.57 16.71 12.39
N ALA A 98 -13.07 17.76 13.05
CA ALA A 98 -13.86 18.80 12.39
C ALA A 98 -13.10 19.45 11.24
N GLY A 99 -13.75 19.61 10.08
CA GLY A 99 -13.15 20.17 8.86
C GLY A 99 -12.49 19.14 7.93
N LEU A 100 -12.45 17.86 8.33
CA LEU A 100 -12.07 16.75 7.46
C LEU A 100 -13.30 16.05 6.89
N SER A 101 -13.12 15.43 5.73
CA SER A 101 -14.19 14.72 5.01
C SER A 101 -13.65 13.48 4.33
N PHE A 102 -14.45 12.42 4.35
CA PHE A 102 -14.16 11.17 3.68
C PHE A 102 -14.82 11.13 2.30
N ASN A 103 -14.05 10.81 1.27
CA ASN A 103 -14.55 10.56 -0.06
C ASN A 103 -14.71 9.05 -0.28
N SER A 104 -15.95 8.56 -0.25
CA SER A 104 -16.26 7.13 -0.41
C SER A 104 -15.95 6.58 -1.81
N SER A 105 -15.79 7.44 -2.82
CA SER A 105 -15.42 7.02 -4.18
C SER A 105 -13.92 6.74 -4.31
N THR A 106 -13.09 7.43 -3.53
CA THR A 106 -11.62 7.29 -3.58
C THR A 106 -11.02 6.64 -2.35
N GLY A 107 -11.77 6.50 -1.26
CA GLY A 107 -11.28 6.00 0.03
C GLY A 107 -10.39 7.00 0.78
N ASN A 108 -10.29 8.25 0.31
CA ASN A 108 -9.39 9.25 0.87
C ASN A 108 -10.10 10.20 1.84
N VAL A 109 -9.41 10.53 2.93
CA VAL A 109 -9.73 11.64 3.83
C VAL A 109 -8.98 12.88 3.36
N THR A 110 -9.69 13.98 3.19
CA THR A 110 -9.15 15.29 2.78
C THR A 110 -9.80 16.40 3.59
N GLY A 111 -9.28 17.62 3.48
CA GLY A 111 -9.89 18.81 4.08
C GLY A 111 -8.90 19.63 4.91
N THR A 112 -9.44 20.58 5.65
CA THR A 112 -8.68 21.51 6.50
C THR A 112 -9.26 21.45 7.91
N PRO A 113 -8.53 20.93 8.91
CA PRO A 113 -9.03 20.87 10.26
C PRO A 113 -9.41 22.25 10.80
N THR A 114 -10.51 22.33 11.55
CA THR A 114 -11.03 23.57 12.13
C THR A 114 -10.92 23.62 13.65
N ALA A 115 -10.66 22.48 14.29
CA ALA A 115 -10.46 22.37 15.73
C ALA A 115 -9.31 21.41 16.05
N GLN A 116 -8.52 21.75 17.07
CA GLN A 116 -7.47 20.88 17.60
C GLN A 116 -8.08 19.65 18.28
N GLY A 117 -7.35 18.53 18.30
CA GLY A 117 -7.82 17.30 18.95
C GLY A 117 -6.98 16.06 18.61
N GLY A 118 -7.36 14.93 19.20
CA GLY A 118 -6.69 13.64 19.01
C GLY A 118 -5.47 13.42 19.91
N PRO A 119 -4.70 12.33 19.69
CA PRO A 119 -4.78 11.42 18.54
C PRO A 119 -6.11 10.64 18.49
N THR A 120 -6.74 10.62 17.32
CA THR A 120 -8.01 9.93 17.06
C THR A 120 -7.76 8.79 16.08
N PRO A 121 -8.03 7.53 16.45
CA PRO A 121 -7.99 6.42 15.52
C PRO A 121 -9.16 6.52 14.54
N ILE A 122 -8.86 6.39 13.26
CA ILE A 122 -9.81 6.35 12.16
C ILE A 122 -9.75 4.98 11.48
N SER A 123 -10.88 4.30 11.50
CA SER A 123 -11.06 2.96 10.93
C SER A 123 -11.73 3.07 9.58
N PHE A 124 -11.20 2.31 8.64
CA PHE A 124 -11.65 2.25 7.27
C PHE A 124 -11.91 0.81 6.88
N THR A 125 -12.85 0.60 5.97
CA THR A 125 -13.06 -0.68 5.31
C THR A 125 -13.18 -0.48 3.81
N ALA A 126 -12.89 -1.55 3.07
CA ALA A 126 -13.04 -1.61 1.62
C ALA A 126 -13.35 -3.05 1.23
N SER A 127 -14.05 -3.21 0.12
CA SER A 127 -14.32 -4.49 -0.51
C SER A 127 -13.31 -4.73 -1.63
N VAL A 128 -12.64 -5.88 -1.59
CA VAL A 128 -11.65 -6.27 -2.59
C VAL A 128 -12.13 -7.52 -3.32
N THR A 129 -12.23 -7.41 -4.64
CA THR A 129 -12.54 -8.54 -5.52
C THR A 129 -11.31 -8.88 -6.35
N ALA A 130 -10.73 -10.06 -6.10
CA ALA A 130 -9.58 -10.57 -6.83
C ALA A 130 -10.01 -11.59 -7.90
N ASN A 131 -9.54 -11.41 -9.14
CA ASN A 131 -9.75 -12.35 -10.26
C ASN A 131 -11.23 -12.71 -10.52
N GLY A 132 -12.16 -11.77 -10.26
CA GLY A 132 -13.60 -12.01 -10.42
C GLY A 132 -14.20 -12.98 -9.39
N GLY A 133 -13.48 -13.28 -8.31
CA GLY A 133 -13.95 -14.10 -7.21
C GLY A 133 -15.00 -13.42 -6.33
N SER A 134 -15.24 -13.98 -5.15
CA SER A 134 -16.12 -13.34 -4.15
C SER A 134 -15.42 -12.15 -3.50
N PRO A 135 -16.14 -11.03 -3.27
CA PRO A 135 -15.56 -9.88 -2.59
C PRO A 135 -15.18 -10.20 -1.15
N VAL A 136 -14.01 -9.73 -0.72
CA VAL A 136 -13.51 -9.85 0.65
C VAL A 136 -13.46 -8.46 1.28
N THR A 137 -13.99 -8.32 2.49
CA THR A 137 -13.85 -7.07 3.25
C THR A 137 -12.49 -7.03 3.92
N VAL A 138 -11.76 -5.96 3.67
CA VAL A 138 -10.50 -5.65 4.35
C VAL A 138 -10.71 -4.43 5.22
N ALA A 139 -9.92 -4.30 6.30
CA ALA A 139 -10.00 -3.20 7.24
C ALA A 139 -8.61 -2.67 7.57
N GLY A 140 -8.52 -1.37 7.81
CA GLY A 140 -7.28 -0.71 8.22
C GLY A 140 -7.56 0.45 9.17
N VAL A 141 -6.54 0.80 9.95
CA VAL A 141 -6.61 1.89 10.93
C VAL A 141 -5.46 2.85 10.71
N LYS A 142 -5.76 4.15 10.86
CA LYS A 142 -4.77 5.22 10.92
C LYS A 142 -5.08 6.13 12.11
N SER A 143 -4.08 6.82 12.65
CA SER A 143 -4.29 7.79 13.73
C SER A 143 -4.05 9.20 13.20
N ILE A 144 -4.89 10.16 13.58
CA ILE A 144 -4.72 11.58 13.24
C ILE A 144 -4.70 12.40 14.53
N LYS A 145 -3.71 13.27 14.68
CA LYS A 145 -3.66 14.29 15.73
C LYS A 145 -3.65 15.68 15.07
N VAL A 146 -4.58 16.53 15.50
CA VAL A 146 -4.70 17.91 15.04
C VAL A 146 -4.14 18.86 16.10
N PHE A 147 -3.09 19.58 15.74
CA PHE A 147 -2.47 20.60 16.56
C PHE A 147 -3.10 21.98 16.35
N ALA A 148 -2.82 22.90 17.27
CA ALA A 148 -3.16 24.31 17.09
C ALA A 148 -2.49 24.88 15.82
N ALA A 149 -3.12 25.90 15.24
CA ALA A 149 -2.56 26.61 14.09
C ALA A 149 -1.15 27.14 14.43
N GLY A 150 -0.19 26.93 13.53
CA GLY A 150 1.19 27.36 13.73
C GLY A 150 2.07 26.36 14.49
N ALA A 151 1.52 25.30 15.09
CA ALA A 151 2.33 24.34 15.85
C ALA A 151 3.22 23.45 14.95
N LEU A 152 2.83 23.26 13.69
CA LEU A 152 3.55 22.45 12.72
C LEU A 152 4.30 23.32 11.69
N THR A 153 4.51 24.61 11.97
CA THR A 153 5.25 25.47 11.03
C THR A 153 6.75 25.27 11.17
N CYS A 154 7.39 24.87 10.09
CA CYS A 154 8.84 24.82 9.99
C CYS A 154 9.43 26.23 9.89
N SER A 155 10.47 26.47 10.68
CA SER A 155 11.17 27.75 10.78
C SER A 155 12.68 27.54 10.91
N ALA A 156 13.46 28.53 10.45
CA ALA A 156 14.89 28.56 10.71
C ALA A 156 15.12 29.01 12.16
N VAL A 157 15.54 28.08 13.02
CA VAL A 157 15.77 28.33 14.45
C VAL A 157 17.26 28.49 14.78
N GLY A 158 18.16 27.93 13.93
CA GLY A 158 19.61 27.99 14.11
C GLY A 158 20.07 27.50 15.49
N PHE A 159 21.24 27.97 15.93
CA PHE A 159 21.82 27.59 17.23
C PHE A 159 20.91 27.99 18.41
N ALA A 160 20.21 29.13 18.29
CA ALA A 160 19.31 29.63 19.32
C ALA A 160 18.13 28.69 19.61
N GLY A 161 17.70 27.90 18.62
CA GLY A 161 16.69 26.84 18.79
C GLY A 161 17.26 25.44 19.04
N GLY A 162 18.53 25.32 19.44
CA GLY A 162 19.17 24.03 19.72
C GLY A 162 19.65 23.27 18.47
N CYS A 163 19.59 23.89 17.28
CA CYS A 163 19.99 23.27 16.04
C CYS A 163 21.34 23.80 15.55
N THR A 164 22.41 23.01 15.66
CA THR A 164 23.78 23.44 15.34
C THR A 164 24.08 23.42 13.83
N THR A 165 23.90 22.28 13.17
CA THR A 165 24.26 22.07 11.75
C THR A 165 23.06 21.96 10.81
N LYS A 166 21.86 21.97 11.37
CA LYS A 166 20.58 21.71 10.69
C LYS A 166 19.57 22.79 11.06
N PRO A 167 19.57 23.96 10.42
CA PRO A 167 18.99 25.16 11.01
C PRO A 167 17.45 25.16 11.10
N TYR A 168 16.76 24.16 10.54
CA TYR A 168 15.30 24.14 10.47
C TYR A 168 14.69 23.22 11.53
N SER A 169 13.64 23.68 12.20
CA SER A 169 12.83 22.88 13.13
C SER A 169 11.38 23.37 13.11
N CYS A 170 10.47 22.63 13.73
CA CYS A 170 9.08 23.06 13.94
C CYS A 170 8.76 23.11 15.44
N THR A 171 7.76 23.90 15.81
CA THR A 171 7.40 24.15 17.22
C THR A 171 7.05 22.89 18.00
N ASN A 172 6.53 21.87 17.33
CA ASN A 172 6.08 20.62 17.95
C ASN A 172 7.14 19.49 17.94
N SER A 173 8.35 19.75 17.46
CA SER A 173 9.42 18.75 17.38
C SER A 173 10.75 19.29 17.89
N SER A 174 11.55 18.43 18.52
CA SER A 174 12.95 18.72 18.84
C SER A 174 13.91 18.30 17.73
N PHE A 175 13.39 17.78 16.60
CA PHE A 175 14.21 17.35 15.48
C PHE A 175 14.62 18.54 14.60
N CYS A 176 15.89 18.53 14.21
CA CYS A 176 16.48 19.52 13.34
C CYS A 176 16.68 18.95 11.93
N TYR A 177 16.38 19.74 10.90
CA TYR A 177 16.48 19.39 9.48
C TYR A 177 17.46 20.29 8.75
N SER A 178 18.18 19.72 7.79
CA SER A 178 19.17 20.46 7.00
C SER A 178 18.53 21.44 6.02
N THR A 179 17.28 21.18 5.60
CA THR A 179 16.54 21.98 4.62
C THR A 179 15.12 22.26 5.10
N MET A 180 14.55 23.39 4.67
CA MET A 180 13.15 23.73 4.97
C MET A 180 12.19 22.68 4.42
N SER A 181 12.43 22.19 3.20
CA SER A 181 11.65 21.11 2.60
C SER A 181 11.73 19.81 3.41
N GLY A 182 12.89 19.48 3.98
CA GLY A 182 13.03 18.28 4.83
C GLY A 182 12.21 18.39 6.12
N CYS A 183 12.13 19.59 6.69
CA CYS A 183 11.27 19.86 7.84
C CYS A 183 9.79 19.72 7.45
N LEU A 184 9.35 20.34 6.34
CA LEU A 184 7.97 20.27 5.86
C LEU A 184 7.53 18.87 5.40
N ALA A 185 8.47 17.99 5.08
CA ALA A 185 8.18 16.60 4.70
C ALA A 185 8.14 15.65 5.91
N ALA A 186 8.55 16.12 7.09
CA ALA A 186 8.64 15.28 8.27
C ALA A 186 7.28 15.17 8.96
N SER A 187 6.86 13.93 9.24
CA SER A 187 5.56 13.64 9.86
C SER A 187 5.36 14.31 11.22
N GLU A 188 6.44 14.54 11.98
CA GLU A 188 6.41 15.26 13.26
C GLU A 188 6.18 16.77 13.12
N CYS A 189 6.63 17.34 12.00
CA CYS A 189 6.49 18.75 11.66
C CYS A 189 5.34 19.02 10.69
N GLY A 190 4.49 18.01 10.49
CA GLY A 190 3.29 18.11 9.65
C GLY A 190 3.60 18.00 8.16
N TYR A 191 2.56 17.59 7.43
CA TYR A 191 2.42 17.81 5.99
C TYR A 191 1.58 19.06 5.76
#